data_AF-A0A1V9YH22-F1
#
_entry.id   AF-A0A1V9YH22-F1
#
_cell.length_a   1.000
_cell.length_b   1.000
_cell.length_c   1.000
_cell.angle_alpha   90.00
_cell.angle_beta   90.00
_cell.angle_gamma   90.00
#
_symmetry.space_group_name_H-M   'P 1'
#
loop_
_entity.id
_entity.type
_entity.pdbx_description
1 polymer ?
#
loop_
_entity_poly.entity_id
_entity_poly.type
_entity_poly.pdbx_seq_one_letter_code
_entity_poly.pdbx_strand_id
1 'polypeptide(L)'
;MAPKSIVIEHDAVKVCEERIVIHVEDKSLDISLLLDEEELAPLFCGAAWAGTLVWEAAELLSNYMLNELDVSSLRVLELGAGLGVPGMVAGLLGAQHVVLTEQPELVPLLRTNIRRNFAGANSVAAAELSWGREATRAFVATHGTFDVLLSCDCVYEPLYGESWRALAHTMDELCAANPACRALVSVERRHGDGIDRFLAFLPTATRLTASLLRAVPKATRGLCDEGDAIEIYVISRLM
;
A
#
# COMPACT_ATOMS: atom_id res chain seq x y z
N MET A 1 -21.28 -7.92 -16.67
CA MET A 1 -21.45 -6.77 -15.77
C MET A 1 -20.26 -5.84 -15.97
N ALA A 2 -20.43 -4.53 -15.78
CA ALA A 2 -19.30 -3.60 -15.78
C ALA A 2 -18.37 -3.92 -14.58
N PRO A 3 -17.04 -3.71 -14.70
CA PRO A 3 -16.14 -3.87 -13.56
C PRO A 3 -16.56 -2.93 -12.42
N LYS A 4 -16.51 -3.43 -11.19
CA LYS A 4 -16.80 -2.63 -9.99
C LYS A 4 -15.61 -1.70 -9.72
N SER A 5 -15.86 -0.56 -9.13
CA SER A 5 -14.82 0.36 -8.68
C SER A 5 -15.11 0.81 -7.26
N ILE A 6 -14.07 1.03 -6.47
CA ILE A 6 -14.21 1.87 -5.29
C ILE A 6 -14.57 3.29 -5.72
N VAL A 7 -15.30 4.01 -4.88
CA VAL A 7 -15.69 5.40 -5.13
C VAL A 7 -15.24 6.25 -3.95
N ILE A 8 -14.41 7.26 -4.22
CA ILE A 8 -13.88 8.18 -3.21
C ILE A 8 -14.74 9.44 -3.20
N GLU A 9 -15.36 9.73 -2.06
CA GLU A 9 -16.17 10.93 -1.82
C GLU A 9 -15.49 11.81 -0.77
N HIS A 10 -15.37 13.11 -1.06
CA HIS A 10 -14.81 14.10 -0.13
C HIS A 10 -15.93 14.67 0.75
N ASP A 11 -15.75 14.64 2.08
CA ASP A 11 -16.70 15.25 3.00
C ASP A 11 -16.44 16.77 3.06
N ALA A 12 -17.37 17.54 2.47
CA ALA A 12 -17.27 19.01 2.41
C ALA A 12 -17.53 19.69 3.77
N VAL A 13 -17.97 18.95 4.80
CA VAL A 13 -18.49 19.54 6.05
C VAL A 13 -17.77 18.98 7.27
N LYS A 14 -16.44 19.18 7.35
CA LYS A 14 -15.69 19.14 8.62
C LYS A 14 -14.34 19.85 8.47
N VAL A 15 -14.36 21.16 8.66
CA VAL A 15 -13.20 22.07 8.51
C VAL A 15 -12.01 21.73 9.46
N CYS A 16 -12.20 20.82 10.43
CA CYS A 16 -11.15 20.38 11.38
C CYS A 16 -10.58 18.98 11.13
N GLU A 17 -11.21 18.13 10.31
CA GLU A 17 -10.74 16.77 10.00
C GLU A 17 -10.91 16.59 8.49
N GLU A 18 -9.89 16.84 7.66
CA GLU A 18 -9.98 16.49 6.24
C GLU A 18 -10.20 14.98 6.12
N ARG A 19 -11.32 14.60 5.50
CA ARG A 19 -11.83 13.23 5.48
C ARG A 19 -12.37 12.86 4.11
N ILE A 20 -12.29 11.57 3.82
CA ILE A 20 -12.90 10.95 2.64
C ILE A 20 -13.65 9.69 3.05
N VAL A 21 -14.70 9.38 2.29
CA VAL A 21 -15.41 8.10 2.37
C VAL A 21 -15.10 7.31 1.12
N ILE A 22 -14.70 6.05 1.29
CA ILE A 22 -14.42 5.13 0.19
C ILE A 22 -15.46 4.04 0.20
N HIS A 23 -16.32 4.02 -0.82
CA HIS A 23 -17.34 3.00 -0.98
C HIS A 23 -16.77 1.75 -1.65
N VAL A 24 -17.01 0.57 -1.05
CA VAL A 24 -16.58 -0.75 -1.53
C VAL A 24 -17.79 -1.67 -1.53
N GLU A 25 -18.44 -1.78 -2.69
CA GLU A 25 -19.75 -2.46 -2.83
C GLU A 25 -20.82 -1.88 -1.88
N ASP A 26 -21.33 -2.69 -0.95
CA ASP A 26 -22.31 -2.31 0.07
C ASP A 26 -21.68 -1.83 1.39
N LYS A 27 -20.34 -1.75 1.44
CA LYS A 27 -19.56 -1.32 2.60
C LYS A 27 -18.87 0.00 2.31
N SER A 28 -18.37 0.66 3.35
CA SER A 28 -17.64 1.91 3.24
C SER A 28 -16.48 1.99 4.22
N LEU A 29 -15.43 2.72 3.84
CA LEU A 29 -14.35 3.14 4.72
C LEU A 29 -14.44 4.65 4.98
N ASP A 30 -14.44 5.05 6.25
CA ASP A 30 -14.29 6.42 6.72
C ASP A 30 -12.81 6.70 7.05
N ILE A 31 -12.15 7.50 6.23
CA ILE A 31 -10.69 7.71 6.25
C ILE A 31 -10.37 9.14 6.67
N SER A 32 -9.55 9.29 7.71
CA SER A 32 -8.91 10.54 8.06
C SER A 32 -7.68 10.77 7.19
N LEU A 33 -7.51 11.99 6.69
CA LEU A 33 -6.30 12.43 5.98
C LEU A 33 -5.30 13.12 6.91
N LEU A 34 -5.73 13.53 8.11
CA LEU A 34 -4.90 14.31 9.02
C LEU A 34 -4.40 13.47 10.20
N LEU A 35 -3.15 13.70 10.57
CA LEU A 35 -2.59 13.35 11.88
C LEU A 35 -3.15 14.30 12.94
N ASP A 36 -3.26 13.84 14.19
CA ASP A 36 -3.70 14.67 15.31
C ASP A 36 -2.72 15.84 15.53
N GLU A 37 -3.18 16.96 16.10
CA GLU A 37 -2.38 18.20 16.24
C GLU A 37 -1.02 17.99 16.93
N GLU A 38 -0.98 17.08 17.90
CA GLU A 38 0.22 16.71 18.66
C GLU A 38 1.22 15.85 17.84
N GLU A 39 0.76 15.32 16.71
CA GLU A 39 1.46 14.42 15.80
C GLU A 39 1.72 15.06 14.42
N LEU A 40 1.51 16.38 14.26
CA LEU A 40 1.67 17.10 12.99
C LEU A 40 3.14 17.36 12.58
N ALA A 41 4.08 17.32 13.54
CA ALA A 41 5.49 17.62 13.28
C ALA A 41 6.14 16.82 12.12
N PRO A 42 5.81 15.52 11.89
CA PRO A 42 6.31 14.74 10.77
C PRO A 42 5.83 15.23 9.39
N LEU A 43 4.64 15.83 9.27
CA LEU A 43 4.11 16.30 7.98
C LEU A 43 4.97 17.41 7.35
N PHE A 44 5.67 18.18 8.19
CA PHE A 44 6.59 19.23 7.76
C PHE A 44 8.03 18.73 7.60
N CYS A 45 8.29 17.43 7.77
CA CYS A 45 9.60 16.81 7.66
C CYS A 45 9.64 15.78 6.52
N GLY A 46 10.27 16.14 5.40
CA GLY A 46 10.57 15.19 4.33
C GLY A 46 9.34 14.72 3.55
N ALA A 47 9.19 13.40 3.42
CA ALA A 47 8.24 12.77 2.51
C ALA A 47 6.92 12.30 3.16
N ALA A 48 6.73 12.54 4.46
CA ALA A 48 5.59 11.97 5.21
C ALA A 48 4.21 12.47 4.74
N TRP A 49 4.13 13.68 4.17
CA TRP A 49 2.89 14.21 3.57
C TRP A 49 2.34 13.33 2.44
N ALA A 50 3.20 12.58 1.74
CA ALA A 50 2.74 11.67 0.70
C ALA A 50 1.90 10.51 1.27
N GLY A 51 2.15 10.12 2.53
CA GLY A 51 1.40 9.08 3.23
C GLY A 51 -0.02 9.48 3.64
N THR A 52 -0.41 10.75 3.48
CA THR A 52 -1.75 11.25 3.82
C THR A 52 -2.68 11.42 2.63
N LEU A 53 -2.28 10.94 1.45
CA LEU A 53 -3.05 11.01 0.22
C LEU A 53 -3.50 9.62 -0.23
N VAL A 54 -4.64 9.53 -0.92
CA VAL A 54 -4.99 8.34 -1.69
C VAL A 54 -4.40 8.49 -3.08
N TRP A 55 -3.39 7.69 -3.37
CA TRP A 55 -2.75 7.62 -4.68
C TRP A 55 -3.60 6.79 -5.66
N GLU A 56 -3.65 7.18 -6.94
CA GLU A 56 -4.38 6.41 -7.96
C GLU A 56 -3.85 4.96 -8.08
N ALA A 57 -2.58 4.73 -7.77
CA ALA A 57 -2.01 3.39 -7.66
C ALA A 57 -2.72 2.52 -6.61
N ALA A 58 -3.12 3.11 -5.48
CA ALA A 58 -3.88 2.43 -4.44
C ALA A 58 -5.32 2.15 -4.88
N GLU A 59 -5.95 3.08 -5.60
CA GLU A 59 -7.26 2.87 -6.21
C GLU A 59 -7.23 1.72 -7.23
N LEU A 60 -6.28 1.72 -8.16
CA LEU A 60 -6.15 0.68 -9.17
C LEU A 60 -5.93 -0.70 -8.55
N LEU A 61 -5.08 -0.80 -7.52
CA LEU A 61 -4.83 -2.07 -6.85
C LEU A 61 -6.05 -2.55 -6.06
N SER A 62 -6.76 -1.64 -5.39
CA SER A 62 -8.01 -1.94 -4.69
C SER A 62 -9.07 -2.47 -5.66
N ASN A 63 -9.20 -1.84 -6.82
CA ASN A 63 -10.12 -2.27 -7.89
C ASN A 63 -9.71 -3.62 -8.48
N TYR A 64 -8.41 -3.88 -8.66
CA TYR A 64 -7.94 -5.19 -9.08
C TYR A 64 -8.31 -6.27 -8.05
N MET A 65 -8.12 -6.01 -6.75
CA MET A 65 -8.52 -6.96 -5.72
C MET A 65 -10.01 -7.23 -5.72
N LEU A 66 -10.82 -6.17 -5.79
CA LEU A 66 -12.28 -6.24 -5.81
C LEU A 66 -12.84 -7.10 -6.94
N ASN A 67 -12.19 -7.10 -8.11
CA ASN A 67 -12.73 -7.75 -9.31
C ASN A 67 -12.03 -9.07 -9.68
N GLU A 68 -10.76 -9.23 -9.32
CA GLU A 68 -9.88 -10.23 -9.95
C GLU A 68 -9.05 -11.05 -8.95
N LEU A 69 -9.03 -10.70 -7.65
CA LEU A 69 -8.29 -11.46 -6.64
C LEU A 69 -9.20 -11.86 -5.47
N ASP A 70 -9.41 -13.17 -5.32
CA ASP A 70 -10.03 -13.69 -4.11
C ASP A 70 -9.02 -13.66 -2.96
N VAL A 71 -9.18 -12.68 -2.08
CA VAL A 71 -8.40 -12.55 -0.84
C VAL A 71 -9.03 -13.27 0.34
N SER A 72 -10.17 -13.93 0.14
CA SER A 72 -10.87 -14.65 1.20
C SER A 72 -9.95 -15.67 1.86
N SER A 73 -9.89 -15.66 3.18
CA SER A 73 -9.03 -16.56 3.97
C SER A 73 -7.51 -16.33 3.82
N LEU A 74 -7.05 -15.36 3.03
CA LEU A 74 -5.63 -15.05 2.89
C LEU A 74 -5.13 -14.15 4.02
N ARG A 75 -3.84 -14.26 4.33
CA ARG A 75 -3.12 -13.33 5.20
C ARG A 75 -2.43 -12.28 4.33
N VAL A 76 -2.80 -11.02 4.52
CA VAL A 76 -2.35 -9.89 3.69
C VAL A 76 -1.45 -8.97 4.51
N LEU A 77 -0.34 -8.52 3.91
CA LEU A 77 0.52 -7.48 4.47
C LEU A 77 0.60 -6.31 3.50
N GLU A 78 0.36 -5.10 3.96
CA GLU A 78 0.60 -3.89 3.17
C GLU A 78 1.87 -3.18 3.65
N LEU A 79 2.80 -2.94 2.72
CA LEU A 79 4.07 -2.23 2.93
C LEU A 79 3.93 -0.78 2.46
N GLY A 80 4.20 0.18 3.35
CA GLY A 80 4.05 1.61 3.04
C GLY A 80 2.58 1.95 2.82
N ALA A 81 1.75 1.63 3.82
CA ALA A 81 0.31 1.67 3.69
C ALA A 81 -0.28 3.10 3.63
N GLY A 82 0.45 4.12 4.08
CA GLY A 82 -0.03 5.50 4.20
C GLY A 82 -1.33 5.58 5.01
N LEU A 83 -2.46 5.77 4.31
CA LEU A 83 -3.80 5.78 4.89
C LEU A 83 -4.40 4.39 5.15
N GLY A 84 -3.84 3.34 4.53
CA GLY A 84 -4.21 1.94 4.70
C GLY A 84 -5.32 1.44 3.78
N VAL A 85 -5.62 2.17 2.70
CA VAL A 85 -6.81 1.92 1.86
C VAL A 85 -6.80 0.52 1.23
N PRO A 86 -5.79 0.10 0.45
CA PRO A 86 -5.79 -1.23 -0.18
C PRO A 86 -5.91 -2.38 0.83
N GLY A 87 -5.15 -2.36 1.92
CA GLY A 87 -5.25 -3.41 2.94
C GLY A 87 -6.60 -3.41 3.65
N MET A 88 -7.18 -2.25 3.96
CA MET A 88 -8.55 -2.20 4.50
C MET A 88 -9.60 -2.70 3.51
N VAL A 89 -9.45 -2.42 2.21
CA VAL A 89 -10.28 -3.03 1.15
C VAL A 89 -10.15 -4.55 1.20
N ALA A 90 -8.94 -5.10 1.30
CA ALA A 90 -8.75 -6.55 1.45
C ALA A 90 -9.45 -7.11 2.71
N GLY A 91 -9.45 -6.36 3.82
CA GLY A 91 -10.20 -6.68 5.03
C GLY A 91 -11.71 -6.72 4.81
N LEU A 92 -12.28 -5.74 4.07
CA LEU A 92 -13.70 -5.74 3.70
C LEU A 92 -14.06 -6.90 2.75
N LEU A 93 -13.12 -7.34 1.92
CA LEU A 93 -13.25 -8.47 1.00
C LEU A 93 -13.08 -9.84 1.68
N GLY A 94 -12.84 -9.89 2.99
CA GLY A 94 -12.83 -11.13 3.76
C GLY A 94 -11.46 -11.79 3.92
N ALA A 95 -10.37 -11.03 3.75
CA ALA A 95 -9.05 -11.48 4.17
C ALA A 95 -9.07 -11.97 5.63
N GLN A 96 -8.41 -13.10 5.90
CA GLN A 96 -8.39 -13.71 7.24
C GLN A 96 -7.72 -12.77 8.25
N HIS A 97 -6.62 -12.17 7.83
CA HIS A 97 -5.83 -11.25 8.64
C HIS A 97 -5.09 -10.29 7.73
N VAL A 98 -5.13 -9.01 8.08
CA VAL A 98 -4.46 -7.93 7.35
C VAL A 98 -3.57 -7.19 8.35
N VAL A 99 -2.31 -6.99 7.97
CA VAL A 99 -1.40 -6.10 8.70
C VAL A 99 -1.03 -4.94 7.79
N LEU A 100 -1.30 -3.72 8.22
CA LEU A 100 -0.94 -2.48 7.55
C LEU A 100 0.35 -1.97 8.18
N THR A 101 1.39 -1.73 7.37
CA THR A 101 2.68 -1.28 7.90
C THR A 101 3.12 0.06 7.36
N GLU A 102 3.72 0.83 8.26
CA GLU A 102 4.27 2.15 7.97
C GLU A 102 5.50 2.44 8.85
N GLN A 103 6.13 3.57 8.58
CA GLN A 103 7.10 4.18 9.49
C GLN A 103 6.41 4.64 10.80
N PRO A 104 7.14 4.67 11.93
CA PRO A 104 6.56 4.98 13.25
C PRO A 104 5.70 6.24 13.29
N GLU A 105 6.06 7.25 12.51
CA GLU A 105 5.38 8.55 12.46
C GLU A 105 3.99 8.49 11.83
N LEU A 106 3.71 7.52 10.94
CA LEU A 106 2.41 7.36 10.26
C LEU A 106 1.52 6.26 10.86
N VAL A 107 2.07 5.42 11.75
CA VAL A 107 1.29 4.36 12.41
C VAL A 107 0.12 4.89 13.26
N PRO A 108 0.20 6.03 13.96
CA PRO A 108 -0.95 6.60 14.65
C PRO A 108 -2.14 6.89 13.72
N LEU A 109 -1.88 7.47 12.53
CA LEU A 109 -2.90 7.72 11.51
C LEU A 109 -3.54 6.41 11.03
N LEU A 110 -2.73 5.39 10.72
CA LEU A 110 -3.24 4.06 10.37
C LEU A 110 -4.14 3.49 11.46
N ARG A 111 -3.73 3.58 12.74
CA ARG A 111 -4.55 3.10 13.88
C ARG A 111 -5.86 3.86 13.99
N THR A 112 -5.87 5.16 13.72
CA THR A 112 -7.11 5.96 13.67
C THR A 112 -8.04 5.47 12.57
N ASN A 113 -7.52 5.26 11.35
CA ASN A 113 -8.30 4.77 10.23
C ASN A 113 -8.83 3.34 10.47
N ILE A 114 -8.02 2.44 11.03
CA ILE A 114 -8.48 1.08 11.39
C ILE A 114 -9.59 1.14 12.44
N ARG A 115 -9.42 1.93 13.52
CA ARG A 115 -10.42 2.02 14.59
C ARG A 115 -11.78 2.50 14.09
N ARG A 116 -11.82 3.40 13.10
CA ARG A 116 -13.07 3.90 12.52
C ARG A 116 -13.81 2.83 11.70
N ASN A 117 -13.07 1.92 11.07
CA ASN A 117 -13.61 1.01 10.05
C ASN A 117 -13.75 -0.44 10.50
N PHE A 118 -12.96 -0.87 11.48
CA PHE A 118 -12.89 -2.26 11.93
C PHE A 118 -13.07 -2.37 13.46
N ALA A 119 -13.80 -1.44 14.07
CA ALA A 119 -14.12 -1.47 15.49
C ALA A 119 -14.74 -2.83 15.88
N GLY A 120 -14.00 -3.63 16.66
CA GLY A 120 -14.45 -4.94 17.14
C GLY A 120 -14.05 -6.14 16.27
N ALA A 121 -13.36 -5.95 15.16
CA ALA A 121 -12.81 -7.03 14.33
C ALA A 121 -11.29 -7.09 14.46
N ASN A 122 -10.74 -8.23 14.88
CA ASN A 122 -9.28 -8.45 14.97
C ASN A 122 -8.65 -8.81 13.60
N SER A 123 -9.36 -8.59 12.50
CA SER A 123 -8.92 -8.96 11.16
C SER A 123 -7.96 -7.94 10.54
N VAL A 124 -7.93 -6.68 11.00
CA VAL A 124 -7.03 -5.64 10.47
C VAL A 124 -6.27 -4.98 11.62
N ALA A 125 -4.93 -4.94 11.51
CA ALA A 125 -4.05 -4.35 12.51
C ALA A 125 -3.00 -3.44 11.87
N ALA A 126 -2.54 -2.42 12.59
CA ALA A 126 -1.41 -1.59 12.19
C ALA A 126 -0.14 -2.00 12.95
N ALA A 127 1.00 -2.02 12.26
CA ALA A 127 2.30 -2.30 12.84
C ALA A 127 3.40 -1.42 12.23
N GLU A 128 4.46 -1.19 12.99
CA GLU A 128 5.65 -0.48 12.51
C GLU A 128 6.53 -1.43 11.69
N LEU A 129 7.01 -0.98 10.53
CA LEU A 129 8.01 -1.69 9.75
C LEU A 129 8.87 -0.73 8.92
N SER A 130 10.03 -0.38 9.45
CA SER A 130 11.11 0.20 8.64
C SER A 130 11.67 -0.86 7.70
N TRP A 131 11.73 -0.55 6.40
CA TRP A 131 12.18 -1.52 5.40
C TRP A 131 13.66 -1.91 5.57
N GLY A 132 13.97 -3.17 5.26
CA GLY A 132 15.30 -3.74 5.38
C GLY A 132 15.27 -5.15 5.99
N ARG A 133 16.35 -5.91 5.77
CA ARG A 133 16.39 -7.35 6.09
C ARG A 133 16.20 -7.65 7.58
N GLU A 134 16.92 -6.94 8.45
CA GLU A 134 16.90 -7.20 9.90
C GLU A 134 15.53 -6.92 10.52
N ALA A 135 14.98 -5.73 10.27
CA ALA A 135 13.66 -5.35 10.71
C ALA A 135 12.58 -6.31 10.19
N THR A 136 12.67 -6.72 8.91
CA THR A 136 11.71 -7.66 8.32
C THR A 136 11.77 -9.05 8.96
N ARG A 137 12.97 -9.56 9.29
CA ARG A 137 13.11 -10.86 9.98
C ARG A 137 12.49 -10.83 11.37
N ALA A 138 12.72 -9.76 12.13
CA ALA A 138 12.09 -9.57 13.43
C ALA A 138 10.56 -9.44 13.32
N PHE A 139 10.09 -8.72 12.30
CA PHE A 139 8.67 -8.56 12.00
C PHE A 139 8.00 -9.91 11.70
N VAL A 140 8.58 -10.72 10.82
CA VAL A 140 8.09 -12.07 10.49
C VAL A 140 8.09 -12.99 11.70
N ALA A 141 9.11 -12.92 12.56
CA ALA A 141 9.15 -13.70 13.80
C ALA A 141 7.98 -13.38 14.75
N THR A 142 7.44 -12.16 14.67
CA THR A 142 6.33 -11.68 15.52
C THR A 142 4.97 -11.91 14.86
N HIS A 143 4.85 -11.60 13.57
CA HIS A 143 3.56 -11.57 12.86
C HIS A 143 3.30 -12.82 12.03
N GLY A 144 4.29 -13.69 11.86
CA GLY A 144 4.21 -14.89 11.01
C GLY A 144 4.38 -14.56 9.52
N THR A 145 3.87 -15.45 8.68
CA THR A 145 3.95 -15.34 7.21
C THR A 145 2.69 -14.73 6.62
N PHE A 146 2.77 -14.34 5.35
CA PHE A 146 1.68 -13.75 4.56
C PHE A 146 1.59 -14.42 3.20
N ASP A 147 0.41 -14.43 2.61
CA ASP A 147 0.12 -15.00 1.30
C ASP A 147 0.20 -13.95 0.19
N VAL A 148 -0.20 -12.71 0.51
CA VAL A 148 -0.18 -11.58 -0.42
C VAL A 148 0.48 -10.38 0.26
N LEU A 149 1.40 -9.74 -0.46
CA LEU A 149 1.94 -8.44 -0.09
C LEU A 149 1.33 -7.37 -0.99
N LEU A 150 0.96 -6.22 -0.43
CA LEU A 150 0.51 -5.04 -1.16
C LEU A 150 1.55 -3.93 -1.00
N SER A 151 1.80 -3.17 -2.05
CA SER A 151 2.61 -1.94 -2.00
C SER A 151 2.13 -1.00 -3.09
N CYS A 152 1.79 0.24 -2.73
CA CYS A 152 1.25 1.22 -3.66
C CYS A 152 2.10 2.50 -3.62
N ASP A 153 2.63 2.93 -4.77
CA ASP A 153 3.42 4.16 -4.94
C ASP A 153 4.59 4.32 -3.95
N CYS A 154 5.16 3.20 -3.51
CA CYS A 154 6.33 3.14 -2.62
C CYS A 154 7.69 3.28 -3.36
N VAL A 155 7.67 3.43 -4.68
CA VAL A 155 8.87 3.59 -5.51
C VAL A 155 8.78 4.91 -6.26
N TYR A 156 9.47 5.92 -5.73
CA TYR A 156 9.58 7.23 -6.36
C TYR A 156 10.89 7.89 -5.92
N GLU A 157 11.96 7.72 -6.70
CA GLU A 157 13.31 8.20 -6.38
C GLU A 157 13.40 9.71 -6.05
N PRO A 158 12.69 10.62 -6.75
CA PRO A 158 12.76 12.04 -6.45
C PRO A 158 12.31 12.39 -5.02
N LEU A 159 11.44 11.59 -4.41
CA LEU A 159 10.93 11.81 -3.06
C LEU A 159 11.59 10.91 -2.01
N TYR A 160 11.78 9.62 -2.34
CA TYR A 160 12.21 8.60 -1.38
C TYR A 160 13.64 8.11 -1.60
N GLY A 161 14.38 8.68 -2.57
CA GLY A 161 15.70 8.22 -2.95
C GLY A 161 15.71 6.74 -3.32
N GLU A 162 16.77 6.03 -2.94
CA GLU A 162 16.92 4.58 -3.21
C GLU A 162 16.29 3.67 -2.15
N SER A 163 15.31 4.15 -1.38
CA SER A 163 14.59 3.33 -0.38
C SER A 163 13.94 2.08 -0.98
N TRP A 164 13.67 2.09 -2.29
CA TRP A 164 13.22 0.92 -3.05
C TRP A 164 14.18 -0.28 -2.95
N ARG A 165 15.48 -0.07 -2.65
CA ARG A 165 16.43 -1.17 -2.35
C ARG A 165 16.06 -1.90 -1.07
N ALA A 166 15.74 -1.14 -0.02
CA ALA A 166 15.30 -1.69 1.25
C ALA A 166 13.93 -2.35 1.11
N LEU A 167 13.01 -1.76 0.34
CA LEU A 167 11.72 -2.36 0.00
C LEU A 167 11.89 -3.72 -0.71
N ALA A 168 12.78 -3.81 -1.71
CA ALA A 168 13.09 -5.07 -2.40
C ALA A 168 13.62 -6.14 -1.43
N HIS A 169 14.48 -5.76 -0.49
CA HIS A 169 14.98 -6.67 0.53
C HIS A 169 13.90 -7.10 1.53
N THR A 170 12.99 -6.20 1.91
CA THR A 170 11.81 -6.53 2.73
C THR A 170 10.94 -7.58 2.03
N MET A 171 10.59 -7.35 0.75
CA MET A 171 9.82 -8.31 -0.04
C MET A 171 10.55 -9.66 -0.16
N ASP A 172 11.87 -9.65 -0.32
CA ASP A 172 12.67 -10.88 -0.45
C ASP A 172 12.64 -11.72 0.84
N GLU A 173 12.74 -11.11 2.02
CA GLU A 173 12.66 -11.81 3.30
C GLU A 173 11.23 -12.31 3.57
N LEU A 174 10.19 -11.54 3.24
CA LEU A 174 8.79 -11.96 3.36
C LEU A 174 8.46 -13.15 2.45
N CYS A 175 8.88 -13.09 1.19
CA CYS A 175 8.74 -14.20 0.23
C CYS A 175 9.69 -15.38 0.53
N ALA A 176 10.78 -15.17 1.28
CA ALA A 176 11.60 -16.28 1.78
C ALA A 176 10.86 -17.06 2.88
N ALA A 177 10.13 -16.37 3.74
CA ALA A 177 9.37 -16.98 4.83
C ALA A 177 8.14 -17.76 4.31
N ASN A 178 7.54 -17.31 3.22
CA ASN A 178 6.53 -18.07 2.46
C ASN A 178 6.84 -18.01 0.96
N PRO A 179 7.45 -19.06 0.37
CA PRO A 179 7.76 -19.09 -1.06
C PRO A 179 6.55 -19.03 -2.00
N ALA A 180 5.34 -19.31 -1.51
CA ALA A 180 4.09 -19.15 -2.27
C ALA A 180 3.57 -17.71 -2.24
N CYS A 181 4.14 -16.83 -1.41
CA CYS A 181 3.75 -15.44 -1.28
C CYS A 181 4.01 -14.66 -2.57
N ARG A 182 3.08 -13.76 -2.91
CA ARG A 182 3.17 -12.87 -4.06
C ARG A 182 2.98 -11.43 -3.62
N ALA A 183 3.86 -10.55 -4.04
CA ALA A 183 3.66 -9.11 -3.89
C ALA A 183 2.94 -8.55 -5.11
N LEU A 184 1.93 -7.74 -4.88
CA LEU A 184 1.29 -6.88 -5.86
C LEU A 184 1.77 -5.46 -5.62
N VAL A 185 2.57 -4.95 -6.55
CA VAL A 185 3.16 -3.62 -6.47
C VAL A 185 2.51 -2.75 -7.53
N SER A 186 1.74 -1.75 -7.09
CA SER A 186 1.11 -0.75 -7.95
C SER A 186 1.95 0.52 -7.92
N VAL A 187 2.32 1.02 -9.09
CA VAL A 187 3.20 2.18 -9.23
C VAL A 187 2.74 3.09 -10.36
N GLU A 188 2.83 4.39 -10.16
CA GLU A 188 2.64 5.38 -11.21
C GLU A 188 3.97 5.71 -11.90
N ARG A 189 4.01 5.54 -13.23
CA ARG A 189 5.15 5.88 -14.09
C ARG A 189 5.27 7.39 -14.24
N ARG A 190 6.45 7.92 -13.90
CA ARG A 190 6.79 9.35 -13.95
C ARG A 190 8.22 9.51 -14.45
N HIS A 191 8.57 10.70 -14.93
CA HIS A 191 9.95 10.93 -15.36
C HIS A 191 10.93 10.75 -14.19
N GLY A 192 11.89 9.82 -14.34
CA GLY A 192 12.88 9.55 -13.30
C GLY A 192 12.33 8.87 -12.05
N ASP A 193 11.20 8.17 -12.15
CA ASP A 193 10.54 7.48 -11.04
C ASP A 193 11.42 6.46 -10.28
N GLY A 194 12.42 5.88 -10.94
CA GLY A 194 13.29 4.84 -10.37
C GLY A 194 12.70 3.42 -10.44
N ILE A 195 11.52 3.24 -11.03
CA ILE A 195 10.82 1.95 -11.13
C ILE A 195 11.64 0.96 -11.95
N ASP A 196 12.23 1.37 -13.07
CA ASP A 196 13.06 0.48 -13.89
C ASP A 196 14.32 0.00 -13.14
N ARG A 197 14.89 0.85 -12.27
CA ARG A 197 16.03 0.49 -11.42
C ARG A 197 15.62 -0.50 -10.34
N PHE A 198 14.47 -0.27 -9.69
CA PHE A 198 13.88 -1.20 -8.75
C PHE A 198 13.66 -2.58 -9.41
N LEU A 199 13.01 -2.62 -10.57
CA LEU A 199 12.72 -3.86 -11.31
C LEU A 199 14.02 -4.60 -11.71
N ALA A 200 15.04 -3.88 -12.18
CA ALA A 200 16.35 -4.46 -12.53
C ALA A 200 17.13 -4.96 -11.29
N PHE A 201 16.90 -4.36 -10.13
CA PHE A 201 17.54 -4.74 -8.87
C PHE A 201 17.00 -6.06 -8.30
N LEU A 202 15.70 -6.34 -8.49
CA LEU A 202 15.05 -7.55 -7.96
C LEU A 202 15.84 -8.84 -8.30
N PRO A 203 16.09 -9.21 -9.56
CA PRO A 203 16.78 -10.47 -9.86
C PRO A 203 18.28 -10.44 -9.57
N THR A 204 18.90 -9.25 -9.40
CA THR A 204 20.35 -9.12 -9.22
C THR A 204 20.79 -9.11 -7.76
N ALA A 205 19.94 -8.61 -6.86
CA ALA A 205 20.24 -8.47 -5.44
C ALA A 205 19.29 -9.25 -4.51
N THR A 206 18.28 -9.92 -5.07
CA THR A 206 17.32 -10.76 -4.35
C THR A 206 17.03 -12.04 -5.14
N ARG A 207 16.13 -12.90 -4.64
CA ARG A 207 15.60 -14.04 -5.41
C ARG A 207 14.25 -13.75 -6.06
N LEU A 208 13.90 -12.47 -6.19
CA LEU A 208 12.62 -12.03 -6.72
C LEU A 208 12.69 -11.77 -8.22
N THR A 209 11.58 -12.01 -8.90
CA THR A 209 11.33 -11.55 -10.26
C THR A 209 10.00 -10.83 -10.33
N ALA A 210 9.90 -9.85 -11.21
CA ALA A 210 8.68 -9.10 -11.47
C ALA A 210 8.12 -9.43 -12.86
N SER A 211 6.80 -9.47 -12.97
CA SER A 211 6.08 -9.49 -14.23
C SER A 211 5.02 -8.39 -14.23
N LEU A 212 4.97 -7.60 -15.29
CA LEU A 212 3.90 -6.62 -15.49
C LEU A 212 2.56 -7.36 -15.63
N LEU A 213 1.63 -7.06 -14.74
CA LEU A 213 0.28 -7.60 -14.73
C LEU A 213 -0.68 -6.71 -15.52
N ARG A 214 -0.57 -5.40 -15.33
CA ARG A 214 -1.47 -4.41 -15.90
C ARG A 214 -0.76 -3.08 -16.08
N ALA A 215 -1.05 -2.39 -17.18
CA ALA A 215 -0.68 -0.99 -17.39
C ALA A 215 -1.93 -0.22 -17.83
N VAL A 216 -2.27 0.85 -17.11
CA VAL A 216 -3.43 1.71 -17.38
C VAL A 216 -2.91 3.12 -17.68
N PRO A 217 -3.01 3.60 -18.92
CA PRO A 217 -2.62 4.97 -19.27
C PRO A 217 -3.49 6.00 -18.54
N LYS A 218 -2.88 7.10 -18.08
CA LYS A 218 -3.62 8.22 -17.47
C LYS A 218 -4.24 9.09 -18.57
N ALA A 219 -5.57 9.12 -18.62
CA ALA A 219 -6.33 9.83 -19.66
C ALA A 219 -6.37 11.36 -19.45
N THR A 220 -6.25 11.81 -18.19
CA THR A 220 -6.25 13.22 -17.79
C THR A 220 -5.08 13.46 -16.85
N ARG A 221 -4.23 14.41 -17.20
CA ARG A 221 -3.14 14.89 -16.34
C ARG A 221 -3.62 16.16 -15.66
N GLY A 222 -3.66 16.17 -14.33
CA GLY A 222 -3.85 17.40 -13.56
C GLY A 222 -2.75 18.41 -13.85
N LEU A 223 -3.02 19.69 -13.58
CA LEU A 223 -1.95 20.69 -13.45
C LEU A 223 -1.05 20.21 -12.29
N CYS A 224 0.19 19.82 -12.59
CA CYS A 224 1.18 19.19 -11.68
C CYS A 224 1.22 17.65 -11.64
N ASP A 225 0.40 16.95 -12.42
CA ASP A 225 0.47 15.50 -12.54
C ASP A 225 1.26 15.11 -13.81
N GLU A 226 2.51 14.70 -13.61
CA GLU A 226 3.40 14.25 -14.69
C GLU A 226 3.29 12.76 -14.98
N GLY A 227 2.33 12.06 -14.37
CA GLY A 227 2.10 10.63 -14.55
C GLY A 227 1.70 10.24 -15.97
N ASP A 228 2.35 9.21 -16.50
CA ASP A 228 2.05 8.66 -17.82
C ASP A 228 1.04 7.50 -17.76
N ALA A 229 1.24 6.60 -16.79
CA ALA A 229 0.43 5.39 -16.60
C ALA A 229 0.57 4.86 -15.18
N ILE A 230 -0.39 4.05 -14.76
CA ILE A 230 -0.30 3.27 -13.53
C ILE A 230 -0.10 1.81 -13.91
N GLU A 231 0.89 1.17 -13.31
CA GLU A 231 1.27 -0.21 -13.57
C GLU A 231 1.12 -1.07 -12.31
N ILE A 232 0.60 -2.29 -12.46
CA ILE A 232 0.64 -3.31 -11.42
C ILE A 232 1.64 -4.37 -11.83
N TYR A 233 2.56 -4.70 -10.93
CA TYR A 233 3.51 -5.78 -11.05
C TYR A 233 3.16 -6.90 -10.06
N VAL A 234 3.28 -8.14 -10.52
CA VAL A 234 3.39 -9.29 -9.62
C VAL A 234 4.87 -9.55 -9.39
N ILE A 235 5.28 -9.59 -8.13
CA ILE A 235 6.62 -9.97 -7.72
C ILE A 235 6.54 -11.26 -6.90
N SER A 236 7.35 -12.25 -7.27
CA SER A 236 7.43 -13.53 -6.55
C SER A 236 8.85 -14.04 -6.53
N ARG A 237 9.13 -14.97 -5.61
CA ARG A 237 10.43 -15.65 -5.54
C ARG A 237 10.57 -16.65 -6.69
N LEU A 238 11.75 -16.72 -7.29
CA LEU A 238 12.10 -17.83 -8.19
C LEU A 238 12.15 -19.12 -7.39
N MET A 239 11.45 -20.15 -7.89
CA MET A 239 11.50 -21.51 -7.34
C MET A 239 12.86 -22.16 -7.58
#